data_AF-A0A383EBV0-F1
#
_entry.id   AF-A0A383EBV0-F1
#
_cell.length_a   1.000
_cell.length_b   1.000
_cell.length_c   1.000
_cell.angle_alpha   90.00
_cell.angle_beta   90.00
_cell.angle_gamma   90.00
#
_symmetry.space_group_name_H-M   'P 1'
#
loop_
_entity.id
_entity.type
_entity.pdbx_description
1 polymer ?
#
loop_
_entity_poly.entity_id
_entity_poly.type
_entity_poly.pdbx_seq_one_letter_code
_entity_poly.pdbx_strand_id
1 'polypeptide(L)'
;VTAARDPFGIKPLYMCRHGELVGFASEARPLRRLKDQGADVTAMSELLLFRFAAGRLSNFLGIDRILPGSVIRTGLNRQHYSERRYNDILDTLNSSRTTLDKNILAENTNAILQKSVKDHTASDVGYAVQLSGGIDSSLIAHIVKSINPGDVHSFGLYLGENRHDERPYREFVVENTGLIHHEIPVTGNLFADAFPRAVHHMEGPSPHLGCILLMVLCDSVRTMTKVILTG
;
A
#
# COMPACT_ATOMS: atom_id res chain seq x y z
N VAL A 1 7.11 18.28 -19.73
CA VAL A 1 7.15 17.19 -18.72
C VAL A 1 5.73 16.85 -18.30
N THR A 2 5.40 15.57 -18.21
CA THR A 2 4.10 15.08 -17.76
C THR A 2 4.33 14.10 -16.61
N ALA A 3 3.60 14.27 -15.52
CA ALA A 3 3.61 13.38 -14.36
C ALA A 3 2.17 13.00 -14.03
N ALA A 4 1.87 11.72 -13.86
CA ALA A 4 0.52 11.23 -13.58
C ALA A 4 0.54 10.23 -12.42
N ARG A 5 -0.47 10.31 -11.55
CA ARG A 5 -0.65 9.40 -10.43
C ARG A 5 -1.88 8.54 -10.66
N ASP A 6 -1.78 7.26 -10.29
CA ASP A 6 -2.83 6.27 -10.49
C ASP A 6 -4.16 6.69 -9.80
N PRO A 7 -5.32 6.14 -10.24
CA PRO A 7 -6.64 6.50 -9.74
C PRO A 7 -6.79 6.47 -8.21
N PHE A 8 -6.17 5.50 -7.54
CA PHE A 8 -6.27 5.26 -6.10
C PHE A 8 -5.14 5.95 -5.31
N GLY A 9 -4.08 6.38 -6.00
CA GLY A 9 -2.87 6.90 -5.38
C GLY A 9 -2.03 5.82 -4.70
N ILE A 10 -2.13 4.57 -5.14
CA ILE A 10 -1.36 3.43 -4.61
C ILE A 10 0.14 3.71 -4.70
N LYS A 11 0.61 4.26 -5.83
CA LYS A 11 1.99 4.66 -5.99
C LYS A 11 2.14 6.13 -5.60
N PRO A 12 2.97 6.45 -4.58
CA PRO A 12 3.22 7.84 -4.21
C PRO A 12 3.87 8.59 -5.38
N LEU A 13 3.49 9.86 -5.51
CA LEU A 13 4.10 10.77 -6.48
C LEU A 13 4.07 12.17 -5.88
N TYR A 14 5.24 12.78 -5.80
CA TYR A 14 5.49 14.07 -5.20
C TYR A 14 5.99 15.07 -6.23
N MET A 15 5.78 16.33 -5.95
CA MET A 15 6.23 17.47 -6.74
C MET A 15 6.83 18.53 -5.83
N CYS A 16 7.93 19.12 -6.26
CA CYS A 16 8.53 20.27 -5.59
C CYS A 16 8.85 21.37 -6.61
N ARG A 17 8.68 22.61 -6.19
CA ARG A 17 9.01 23.81 -6.99
C ARG A 17 9.99 24.68 -6.25
N HIS A 18 11.05 25.10 -6.94
CA HIS A 18 12.05 26.02 -6.43
C HIS A 18 12.53 26.96 -7.55
N GLY A 19 12.07 28.21 -7.55
CA GLY A 19 12.28 29.13 -8.67
C GLY A 19 11.70 28.56 -9.97
N GLU A 20 12.53 28.46 -11.00
CA GLU A 20 12.19 27.86 -12.31
C GLU A 20 12.20 26.33 -12.30
N LEU A 21 12.74 25.69 -11.25
CA LEU A 21 12.88 24.24 -11.20
C LEU A 21 11.58 23.58 -10.76
N VAL A 22 11.23 22.51 -11.46
CA VAL A 22 10.14 21.60 -11.11
C VAL A 22 10.70 20.18 -11.04
N GLY A 23 10.59 19.56 -9.86
CA GLY A 23 10.99 18.18 -9.63
C GLY A 23 9.78 17.28 -9.38
N PHE A 24 9.87 16.05 -9.87
CA PHE A 24 8.91 14.97 -9.58
C PHE A 24 9.67 13.75 -9.08
N ALA A 25 9.10 13.04 -8.09
CA ALA A 25 9.69 11.80 -7.59
C ALA A 25 8.62 10.92 -6.93
N SER A 26 8.82 9.60 -6.95
CA SER A 26 7.98 8.63 -6.23
C SER A 26 8.26 8.59 -4.72
N GLU A 27 9.28 9.33 -4.28
CA GLU A 27 9.68 9.55 -2.89
C GLU A 27 9.92 11.06 -2.73
N ALA A 28 9.55 11.64 -1.58
CA ALA A 28 9.74 13.04 -1.26
C ALA A 28 11.19 13.38 -0.90
N ARG A 29 11.95 12.44 -0.29
CA ARG A 29 13.34 12.68 0.16
C ARG A 29 14.26 13.23 -0.95
N PRO A 30 14.28 12.70 -2.20
CA PRO A 30 15.08 13.27 -3.28
C PRO A 30 14.79 14.75 -3.56
N LEU A 31 13.52 15.15 -3.47
CA LEU A 31 13.08 16.52 -3.77
C LEU A 31 13.52 17.54 -2.73
N ARG A 32 13.87 17.10 -1.51
CA ARG A 32 14.47 17.99 -0.49
C ARG A 32 15.78 18.62 -0.94
N ARG A 33 16.48 18.01 -1.91
CA ARG A 33 17.69 18.60 -2.51
C ARG A 33 17.40 19.84 -3.35
N LEU A 34 16.15 20.01 -3.82
CA LEU A 34 15.71 21.22 -4.53
C LEU A 34 15.28 22.31 -3.56
N LYS A 35 14.66 21.92 -2.44
CA LYS A 35 14.18 22.85 -1.41
C LYS A 35 14.03 22.09 -0.09
N ASP A 36 14.85 22.41 0.90
CA ASP A 36 14.70 21.87 2.25
C ASP A 36 14.07 22.94 3.16
N GLN A 37 12.79 22.78 3.49
CA GLN A 37 12.08 23.70 4.37
C GLN A 37 11.71 23.07 5.71
N GLY A 38 12.25 21.89 6.02
CA GLY A 38 11.92 21.15 7.23
C GLY A 38 10.57 20.43 7.16
N ALA A 39 10.02 20.11 8.33
CA ALA A 39 8.78 19.35 8.46
C ALA A 39 7.55 20.24 8.26
N ASP A 40 6.50 19.69 7.63
CA ASP A 40 5.19 20.34 7.56
C ASP A 40 4.38 20.04 8.83
N VAL A 41 4.20 21.03 9.69
CA VAL A 41 3.50 20.91 10.97
C VAL A 41 2.01 20.55 10.78
N THR A 42 1.40 20.98 9.67
CA THR A 42 0.00 20.64 9.35
C THR A 42 -0.11 19.16 9.03
N ALA A 43 0.77 18.67 8.16
CA ALA A 43 0.82 17.25 7.81
C ALA A 43 1.12 16.38 9.04
N MET A 44 2.03 16.82 9.92
CA MET A 44 2.31 16.12 11.18
C MET A 44 1.09 16.09 12.10
N SER A 45 0.34 17.20 12.21
CA SER A 45 -0.86 17.27 13.04
C SER A 45 -1.94 16.30 12.53
N GLU A 46 -2.17 16.24 11.22
CA GLU A 46 -3.11 15.28 10.63
C GLU A 46 -2.63 13.83 10.79
N LEU A 47 -1.33 13.58 10.63
CA LEU A 47 -0.77 12.25 10.86
C LEU A 47 -0.99 11.79 12.31
N LEU A 48 -0.83 12.67 13.29
CA LEU A 48 -1.06 12.33 14.71
C LEU A 48 -2.54 12.09 15.02
N LEU A 49 -3.45 12.86 14.41
CA LEU A 49 -4.89 12.77 14.66
C LEU A 49 -5.56 11.64 13.88
N PHE A 50 -5.21 11.49 12.60
CA PHE A 50 -5.91 10.63 11.64
C PHE A 50 -5.07 9.46 11.14
N ARG A 51 -3.78 9.38 11.51
CA ARG A 51 -2.82 8.41 10.97
C ARG A 51 -2.55 8.57 9.47
N PHE A 52 -2.95 9.68 8.86
CA PHE A 52 -2.55 10.06 7.51
C PHE A 52 -2.68 11.58 7.32
N ALA A 53 -1.88 12.15 6.42
CA ALA A 53 -2.07 13.53 5.96
C ALA A 53 -2.91 13.54 4.67
N ALA A 54 -3.91 14.41 4.60
CA ALA A 54 -4.90 14.48 3.54
C ALA A 54 -4.44 15.34 2.34
N GLY A 55 -5.11 15.12 1.21
CA GLY A 55 -4.92 15.91 0.01
C GLY A 55 -3.47 15.92 -0.49
N ARG A 56 -2.90 17.13 -0.61
CA ARG A 56 -1.56 17.36 -1.15
C ARG A 56 -0.46 17.37 -0.10
N LEU A 57 -0.82 17.28 1.19
CA LEU A 57 0.16 17.37 2.26
C LEU A 57 1.19 16.23 2.15
N SER A 58 2.43 16.54 2.51
CA SER A 58 3.50 15.58 2.75
C SER A 58 4.20 15.93 4.07
N ASN A 59 5.04 15.03 4.60
CA ASN A 59 5.77 15.31 5.84
C ASN A 59 6.80 16.45 5.70
N PHE A 60 7.05 16.94 4.48
CA PHE A 60 8.05 17.97 4.19
C PHE A 60 7.40 19.23 3.65
N LEU A 61 7.72 20.37 4.26
CA LEU A 61 7.19 21.66 3.85
C LEU A 61 7.71 22.03 2.45
N GLY A 62 6.78 22.44 1.57
CA GLY A 62 7.10 22.82 0.19
C GLY A 62 7.29 21.64 -0.78
N ILE A 63 6.95 20.42 -0.36
CA ILE A 63 6.84 19.24 -1.22
C ILE A 63 5.39 18.76 -1.19
N ASP A 64 4.73 18.85 -2.34
CA ASP A 64 3.33 18.46 -2.48
C ASP A 64 3.24 17.03 -2.99
N ARG A 65 2.27 16.28 -2.48
CA ARG A 65 1.83 15.03 -3.06
C ARG A 65 0.81 15.32 -4.17
N ILE A 66 1.00 14.71 -5.34
CA ILE A 66 0.05 14.81 -6.44
C ILE A 66 -1.22 14.03 -6.07
N LEU A 67 -2.40 14.58 -6.33
CA LEU A 67 -3.66 13.93 -6.00
C LEU A 67 -3.84 12.62 -6.80
N PRO A 68 -4.54 11.61 -6.25
CA PRO A 68 -4.94 10.42 -7.00
C PRO A 68 -5.70 10.77 -8.29
N GLY A 69 -5.53 9.95 -9.33
CA GLY A 69 -6.23 10.09 -10.61
C GLY A 69 -5.98 11.43 -11.30
N SER A 70 -4.82 12.05 -11.07
CA SER A 70 -4.49 13.38 -11.58
C SER A 70 -3.22 13.35 -12.43
N VAL A 71 -3.19 14.25 -13.43
CA VAL A 71 -2.05 14.49 -14.30
C VAL A 71 -1.62 15.95 -14.19
N ILE A 72 -0.31 16.14 -13.99
CA ILE A 72 0.36 17.44 -14.03
C ILE A 72 1.14 17.54 -15.33
N ARG A 73 1.02 18.69 -16.01
CA ARG A 73 1.78 19.02 -17.21
C ARG A 73 2.48 20.35 -17.02
N THR A 74 3.78 20.37 -17.25
CA THR A 74 4.58 21.60 -17.22
C THR A 74 5.47 21.70 -18.46
N GLY A 75 5.63 22.92 -18.96
CA GLY A 75 6.55 23.23 -20.05
C GLY A 75 7.97 23.39 -19.51
N LEU A 76 8.99 23.01 -20.29
CA LEU A 76 10.39 23.17 -19.88
C LEU A 76 10.78 24.64 -19.65
N ASN A 77 10.09 25.57 -20.31
CA ASN A 77 10.31 27.02 -20.22
C ASN A 77 9.12 27.75 -19.59
N ARG A 78 8.26 27.04 -18.83
CA ARG A 78 7.05 27.63 -18.23
C ARG A 78 7.13 27.54 -16.72
N GLN A 79 6.94 28.67 -16.04
CA GLN A 79 6.77 28.70 -14.59
C GLN A 79 5.44 28.07 -14.14
N HIS A 80 4.47 27.92 -15.04
CA HIS A 80 3.15 27.39 -14.72
C HIS A 80 3.01 25.95 -15.17
N TYR A 81 2.46 25.12 -14.28
CA TYR A 81 1.95 23.81 -14.60
C TYR A 81 0.42 23.87 -14.71
N SER A 82 -0.15 22.98 -15.53
CA SER A 82 -1.57 22.66 -15.46
C SER A 82 -1.78 21.33 -14.77
N GLU A 83 -2.87 21.23 -14.04
CA GLU A 83 -3.29 20.00 -13.38
C GLU A 83 -4.70 19.65 -13.86
N ARG A 84 -4.90 18.38 -14.19
CA ARG A 84 -6.21 17.84 -14.54
C ARG A 84 -6.42 16.54 -13.78
N ARG A 85 -7.54 16.45 -13.07
CA ARG A 85 -8.03 15.19 -12.56
C ARG A 85 -8.73 14.43 -13.69
N TYR A 86 -8.23 13.25 -14.01
CA TYR A 86 -8.79 12.37 -15.04
C TYR A 86 -9.65 11.26 -14.44
N ASN A 87 -9.51 11.00 -13.13
CA ASN A 87 -10.33 10.05 -12.40
C ASN A 87 -10.57 10.53 -10.95
N ASP A 88 -11.83 10.51 -10.52
CA ASP A 88 -12.22 10.62 -9.12
C ASP A 88 -12.96 9.36 -8.70
N ILE A 89 -12.40 8.62 -7.75
CA ILE A 89 -13.06 7.41 -7.24
C ILE A 89 -14.36 7.72 -6.49
N LEU A 90 -14.51 8.93 -5.95
CA LEU A 90 -15.74 9.34 -5.29
C LEU A 90 -16.90 9.44 -6.31
N ASP A 91 -16.61 9.63 -7.60
CA ASP A 91 -17.63 9.56 -8.65
C ASP A 91 -18.24 8.14 -8.77
N THR A 92 -17.55 7.11 -8.26
CA THR A 92 -18.07 5.74 -8.21
C THR A 92 -18.99 5.49 -7.02
N LEU A 93 -18.97 6.32 -5.98
CA LEU A 93 -19.77 6.17 -4.76
C LEU A 93 -21.21 6.67 -4.92
N ASN A 94 -21.68 6.89 -6.15
CA ASN A 94 -23.02 7.37 -6.42
C ASN A 94 -24.07 6.33 -5.96
N SER A 95 -24.77 6.64 -4.87
CA SER A 95 -25.82 5.84 -4.22
C SER A 95 -27.04 5.58 -5.11
N SER A 96 -27.14 6.27 -6.24
CA SER A 96 -28.19 6.06 -7.25
C SER A 96 -28.04 4.74 -8.02
N ARG A 97 -26.93 4.02 -7.83
CA ARG A 97 -26.63 2.79 -8.55
C ARG A 97 -26.99 1.56 -7.73
N THR A 98 -27.95 0.81 -8.29
CA THR A 98 -28.26 -0.61 -8.15
C THR A 98 -29.46 -1.00 -7.27
N THR A 99 -30.62 -1.14 -7.93
CA THR A 99 -31.70 -2.09 -7.60
C THR A 99 -31.33 -3.51 -8.07
N LEU A 100 -30.06 -3.89 -7.97
CA LEU A 100 -29.65 -5.25 -8.33
C LEU A 100 -30.03 -6.22 -7.22
N ASP A 101 -30.44 -7.42 -7.61
CA ASP A 101 -30.63 -8.51 -6.68
C ASP A 101 -29.32 -8.82 -5.93
N LYS A 102 -29.45 -9.17 -4.64
CA LYS A 102 -28.30 -9.43 -3.77
C LYS A 102 -27.41 -10.56 -4.26
N ASN A 103 -27.98 -11.61 -4.86
CA ASN A 103 -27.22 -12.75 -5.34
C ASN A 103 -26.39 -12.37 -6.57
N ILE A 104 -27.00 -11.61 -7.49
CA ILE A 104 -26.31 -11.07 -8.67
C ILE A 104 -25.16 -10.16 -8.24
N LEU A 105 -25.35 -9.32 -7.22
CA LEU A 105 -24.30 -8.46 -6.69
C LEU A 105 -23.14 -9.28 -6.07
N ALA A 106 -23.46 -10.34 -5.33
CA ALA A 106 -22.46 -11.23 -4.74
C ALA A 106 -21.63 -11.97 -5.83
N GLU A 107 -22.29 -12.52 -6.85
CA GLU A 107 -21.62 -13.19 -7.97
C GLU A 107 -20.70 -12.23 -8.73
N ASN A 108 -21.19 -11.03 -9.05
CA ASN A 108 -20.40 -10.00 -9.73
C ASN A 108 -19.19 -9.56 -8.88
N THR A 109 -19.39 -9.37 -7.59
CA THR A 109 -18.31 -9.00 -6.66
C THR A 109 -17.24 -10.09 -6.61
N ASN A 110 -17.66 -11.36 -6.49
CA ASN A 110 -16.75 -12.50 -6.50
C ASN A 110 -15.95 -12.58 -7.81
N ALA A 111 -16.60 -12.41 -8.96
CA ALA A 111 -15.92 -12.42 -10.27
C ALA A 111 -14.89 -11.27 -10.40
N ILE A 112 -15.23 -10.07 -9.92
CA ILE A 112 -14.32 -8.91 -9.92
C ILE A 112 -13.12 -9.16 -9.01
N LEU A 113 -13.34 -9.71 -7.81
CA LEU A 113 -12.26 -10.06 -6.88
C LEU A 113 -11.33 -11.12 -7.45
N GLN A 114 -11.89 -12.20 -8.00
CA GLN A 114 -11.10 -13.25 -8.67
C GLN A 114 -10.27 -12.71 -9.83
N LYS A 115 -10.86 -11.83 -10.66
CA LYS A 115 -10.14 -11.17 -11.74
C LYS A 115 -9.03 -10.27 -11.20
N SER A 116 -9.31 -9.45 -10.19
CA SER A 116 -8.32 -8.55 -9.59
C SER A 116 -7.12 -9.32 -9.05
N VAL A 117 -7.35 -10.39 -8.28
CA VAL A 117 -6.28 -11.25 -7.77
C VAL A 117 -5.49 -11.87 -8.93
N LYS A 118 -6.17 -12.41 -9.94
CA LYS A 118 -5.51 -12.99 -11.11
C LYS A 118 -4.59 -11.98 -11.81
N ASP A 119 -5.05 -10.76 -12.03
CA ASP A 119 -4.25 -9.69 -12.65
C ASP A 119 -3.00 -9.35 -11.81
N HIS A 120 -3.09 -9.44 -10.48
CA HIS A 120 -1.97 -9.21 -9.55
C HIS A 120 -1.06 -10.43 -9.34
N THR A 121 -1.42 -11.60 -9.88
CA THR A 121 -0.55 -12.81 -9.87
C THR A 121 0.30 -12.96 -11.12
N ALA A 122 0.14 -12.10 -12.13
CA ALA A 122 0.99 -12.08 -13.32
C ALA A 122 2.39 -11.53 -12.97
N SER A 123 3.30 -12.41 -12.56
CA SER A 123 4.66 -12.06 -12.12
C SER A 123 5.70 -13.06 -12.65
N ASP A 124 6.74 -12.54 -13.30
CA ASP A 124 7.88 -13.34 -13.80
C ASP A 124 8.78 -13.89 -12.68
N VAL A 125 8.61 -13.38 -11.45
CA VAL A 125 9.42 -13.75 -10.27
C VAL A 125 8.61 -14.51 -9.22
N GLY A 126 7.44 -15.05 -9.60
CA GLY A 126 6.48 -15.65 -8.68
C GLY A 126 5.82 -14.63 -7.75
N TYR A 127 5.07 -15.13 -6.77
CA TYR A 127 4.39 -14.32 -5.75
C TYR A 127 4.14 -15.12 -4.48
N ALA A 128 3.92 -14.41 -3.37
CA ALA A 128 3.53 -14.97 -2.09
C ALA A 128 2.27 -14.26 -1.56
N VAL A 129 1.67 -14.81 -0.49
CA VAL A 129 0.50 -14.22 0.16
C VAL A 129 0.85 -13.80 1.60
N GLN A 130 0.52 -12.57 1.99
CA GLN A 130 0.52 -12.17 3.38
C GLN A 130 -0.73 -12.72 4.06
N LEU A 131 -0.58 -13.45 5.15
CA LEU A 131 -1.68 -14.05 5.89
C LEU A 131 -1.66 -13.53 7.34
N SER A 132 -2.72 -12.81 7.73
CA SER A 132 -2.86 -12.31 9.11
C SER A 132 -3.78 -13.21 9.94
N GLY A 133 -4.87 -13.72 9.35
CA GLY A 133 -5.93 -14.49 10.04
C GLY A 133 -7.29 -13.81 9.94
N GLY A 134 -7.31 -12.55 9.47
CA GLY A 134 -8.53 -11.83 9.13
C GLY A 134 -9.17 -12.32 7.83
N ILE A 135 -10.45 -11.99 7.64
CA ILE A 135 -11.26 -12.41 6.49
C ILE A 135 -10.68 -11.96 5.15
N ASP A 136 -10.09 -10.77 5.07
CA ASP A 136 -9.57 -10.21 3.82
C ASP A 136 -8.37 -11.03 3.30
N SER A 137 -7.36 -11.24 4.14
CA SER A 137 -6.19 -12.07 3.79
C SER A 137 -6.58 -13.53 3.52
N SER A 138 -7.58 -14.04 4.25
CA SER A 138 -8.12 -15.38 4.04
C SER A 138 -8.80 -15.52 2.69
N LEU A 139 -9.57 -14.51 2.28
CA LEU A 139 -10.24 -14.46 0.98
C LEU A 139 -9.22 -14.44 -0.15
N ILE A 140 -8.19 -13.59 -0.06
CA ILE A 140 -7.10 -13.56 -1.04
C ILE A 140 -6.38 -14.91 -1.12
N ALA A 141 -6.06 -15.53 0.03
CA ALA A 141 -5.45 -16.86 0.08
C ALA A 141 -6.28 -17.93 -0.66
N HIS A 142 -7.59 -17.97 -0.43
CA HIS A 142 -8.49 -18.91 -1.11
C HIS A 142 -8.57 -18.63 -2.61
N ILE A 143 -8.72 -17.37 -3.01
CA ILE A 143 -8.77 -17.01 -4.43
C ILE A 143 -7.46 -17.41 -5.12
N VAL A 144 -6.31 -17.08 -4.52
CA VAL A 144 -4.99 -17.44 -5.06
C VAL A 144 -4.87 -18.95 -5.26
N LYS A 145 -5.25 -19.78 -4.29
CA LYS A 145 -5.19 -21.23 -4.44
C LYS A 145 -6.21 -21.79 -5.43
N SER A 146 -7.36 -21.13 -5.61
CA SER A 146 -8.33 -21.54 -6.64
C SER A 146 -7.82 -21.31 -8.07
N ILE A 147 -7.00 -20.26 -8.29
CA ILE A 147 -6.44 -19.95 -9.62
C ILE A 147 -5.08 -20.60 -9.87
N ASN A 148 -4.35 -20.96 -8.81
CA ASN A 148 -3.07 -21.65 -8.88
C ASN A 148 -3.06 -22.87 -7.95
N PRO A 149 -3.29 -24.08 -8.47
CA PRO A 149 -3.28 -25.30 -7.67
C PRO A 149 -1.88 -25.71 -7.20
N GLY A 150 -0.81 -25.11 -7.74
CA GLY A 150 0.57 -25.43 -7.38
C GLY A 150 0.99 -24.93 -5.99
N ASP A 151 2.29 -25.05 -5.72
CA ASP A 151 2.89 -24.59 -4.46
C ASP A 151 2.87 -23.07 -4.39
N VAL A 152 2.13 -22.54 -3.42
CA VAL A 152 2.07 -21.11 -3.11
C VAL A 152 2.47 -20.93 -1.65
N HIS A 153 3.41 -20.02 -1.43
CA HIS A 153 3.90 -19.71 -0.11
C HIS A 153 3.10 -18.57 0.52
N SER A 154 2.85 -18.68 1.82
CA SER A 154 2.25 -17.61 2.62
C SER A 154 3.11 -17.26 3.82
N PHE A 155 3.02 -16.02 4.27
CA PHE A 155 3.83 -15.48 5.36
C PHE A 155 2.94 -14.84 6.41
N GLY A 156 3.16 -15.20 7.68
CA GLY A 156 2.47 -14.67 8.86
C GLY A 156 3.45 -14.14 9.90
N LEU A 157 2.95 -13.31 10.81
CA LEU A 157 3.71 -12.81 11.95
C LEU A 157 3.35 -13.61 13.19
N TYR A 158 4.36 -14.20 13.83
CA TYR A 158 4.21 -14.93 15.08
C TYR A 158 4.63 -14.06 16.26
N LEU A 159 3.66 -13.73 17.10
CA LEU A 159 3.78 -12.89 18.29
C LEU A 159 3.90 -13.70 19.59
N GLY A 160 4.01 -15.03 19.52
CA GLY A 160 4.18 -15.89 20.68
C GLY A 160 2.88 -16.07 21.48
N GLU A 161 2.96 -15.95 22.80
CA GLU A 161 1.79 -16.02 23.71
C GLU A 161 1.01 -14.70 23.77
N ASN A 162 1.27 -13.76 22.87
CA ASN A 162 0.55 -12.50 22.82
C ASN A 162 -0.93 -12.75 22.48
N ARG A 163 -1.85 -12.13 23.22
CA ARG A 163 -3.31 -12.22 22.97
C ARG A 163 -3.75 -11.73 21.57
N HIS A 164 -2.89 -10.97 20.90
CA HIS A 164 -3.11 -10.47 19.54
C HIS A 164 -2.50 -11.37 18.47
N ASP A 165 -1.95 -12.53 18.84
CA ASP A 165 -1.48 -13.52 17.90
C ASP A 165 -2.68 -14.17 17.19
N GLU A 166 -2.69 -14.06 15.86
CA GLU A 166 -3.77 -14.52 15.00
C GLU A 166 -3.53 -15.94 14.44
N ARG A 167 -2.49 -16.64 14.91
CA ARG A 167 -2.09 -17.97 14.44
C ARG A 167 -3.21 -18.99 14.41
N PRO A 168 -4.12 -19.11 15.42
CA PRO A 168 -5.20 -20.08 15.35
C PRO A 168 -6.10 -19.90 14.11
N TYR A 169 -6.33 -18.65 13.71
CA TYR A 169 -7.12 -18.34 12.50
C TYR A 169 -6.31 -18.58 11.22
N ARG A 170 -5.01 -18.30 11.23
CA ARG A 170 -4.12 -18.61 10.10
C ARG A 170 -3.99 -20.09 9.86
N GLU A 171 -3.82 -20.89 10.92
CA GLU A 171 -3.73 -22.36 10.84
C GLU A 171 -4.99 -22.93 10.16
N PHE A 172 -6.17 -22.46 10.54
CA PHE A 172 -7.41 -22.82 9.86
C PHE A 172 -7.37 -22.53 8.34
N VAL A 173 -6.90 -21.35 7.94
CA VAL A 173 -6.79 -21.01 6.51
C VAL A 173 -5.75 -21.89 5.82
N VAL A 174 -4.61 -22.14 6.44
CA VAL A 174 -3.53 -22.99 5.89
C VAL A 174 -4.02 -24.41 5.68
N GLU A 175 -4.73 -24.99 6.65
CA GLU A 175 -5.33 -26.32 6.54
C GLU A 175 -6.33 -26.43 5.39
N ASN A 176 -7.16 -25.40 5.18
CA ASN A 176 -8.18 -25.39 4.13
C ASN A 176 -7.62 -25.06 2.72
N THR A 177 -6.48 -24.39 2.65
CA THR A 177 -5.90 -23.92 1.37
C THR A 177 -4.71 -24.75 0.91
N GLY A 178 -4.03 -25.47 1.81
CA GLY A 178 -2.80 -26.20 1.51
C GLY A 178 -1.63 -25.27 1.15
N LEU A 179 -1.62 -24.04 1.68
CA LEU A 179 -0.51 -23.11 1.50
C LEU A 179 0.74 -23.58 2.24
N ILE A 180 1.92 -23.34 1.65
CA ILE A 180 3.18 -23.56 2.35
C ILE A 180 3.46 -22.34 3.23
N HIS A 181 3.05 -22.43 4.49
CA HIS A 181 3.07 -21.29 5.42
C HIS A 181 4.39 -21.13 6.16
N HIS A 182 4.85 -19.87 6.26
CA HIS A 182 6.03 -19.45 7.00
C HIS A 182 5.64 -18.47 8.10
N GLU A 183 6.00 -18.80 9.33
CA GLU A 183 5.78 -17.93 10.49
C GLU A 183 7.05 -17.14 10.82
N ILE A 184 6.90 -15.83 10.97
CA ILE A 184 8.01 -14.91 11.25
C ILE A 184 7.94 -14.50 12.72
N PRO A 185 8.85 -15.00 13.58
CA PRO A 185 8.83 -14.67 14.99
C PRO A 185 9.18 -13.21 15.21
N VAL A 186 8.29 -12.48 15.90
CA VAL A 186 8.48 -11.09 16.25
C VAL A 186 8.92 -10.97 17.70
N THR A 187 10.02 -10.24 17.92
CA THR A 187 10.50 -9.88 19.25
C THR A 187 10.55 -8.37 19.41
N GLY A 188 10.61 -7.89 20.66
CA GLY A 188 10.78 -6.46 20.95
C GLY A 188 12.07 -5.89 20.35
N ASN A 189 13.16 -6.65 20.37
CA ASN A 189 14.44 -6.25 19.76
C ASN A 189 14.31 -6.13 18.23
N LEU A 190 13.71 -7.14 17.58
CA LEU A 190 13.47 -7.09 16.13
C LEU A 190 12.66 -5.84 15.74
N PHE A 191 11.63 -5.52 16.52
CA PHE A 191 10.83 -4.31 16.31
C PHE A 191 11.67 -3.04 16.48
N ALA A 192 12.41 -2.92 17.58
CA ALA A 192 13.22 -1.75 17.89
C ALA A 192 14.30 -1.50 16.83
N ASP A 193 14.98 -2.56 16.38
CA ASP A 193 16.03 -2.49 15.36
C ASP A 193 15.46 -2.11 13.99
N ALA A 194 14.25 -2.58 13.65
CA ALA A 194 13.59 -2.26 12.40
C ALA A 194 13.01 -0.83 12.38
N PHE A 195 12.71 -0.25 13.54
CA PHE A 195 11.98 1.02 13.62
C PHE A 195 12.66 2.20 12.89
N PRO A 196 13.97 2.47 13.05
CA PRO A 196 14.64 3.56 12.31
C PRO A 196 14.58 3.38 10.79
N ARG A 197 14.69 2.13 10.30
CA ARG A 197 14.61 1.82 8.87
C ARG A 197 13.20 2.01 8.33
N ALA A 198 12.17 1.68 9.12
CA ALA A 198 10.78 1.93 8.76
C ALA A 198 10.49 3.43 8.63
N VAL A 199 10.91 4.22 9.63
CA VAL A 199 10.80 5.68 9.61
C VAL A 199 11.54 6.27 8.41
N HIS A 200 12.73 5.73 8.10
CA HIS A 200 13.47 6.11 6.91
C HIS A 200 12.60 5.91 5.67
N HIS A 201 12.13 4.69 5.38
CA HIS A 201 11.36 4.39 4.16
C HIS A 201 10.00 5.11 4.08
N MET A 202 9.31 5.33 5.20
CA MET A 202 8.05 6.08 5.26
C MET A 202 8.23 7.59 5.06
N GLU A 203 9.47 8.08 5.09
CA GLU A 203 9.79 9.51 4.97
C GLU A 203 9.08 10.36 6.04
N GLY A 204 8.94 9.80 7.25
CA GLY A 204 8.32 10.47 8.39
C GLY A 204 7.85 9.49 9.46
N PRO A 205 7.08 9.98 10.45
CA PRO A 205 6.57 9.15 11.53
C PRO A 205 5.70 8.00 10.98
N SER A 206 5.73 6.86 11.66
CA SER A 206 4.93 5.71 11.24
C SER A 206 3.44 5.94 11.48
N PRO A 207 2.57 5.77 10.47
CA PRO A 207 1.11 5.85 10.63
C PRO A 207 0.55 4.90 11.69
N HIS A 208 1.11 3.69 11.76
CA HIS A 208 0.79 2.69 12.76
C HIS A 208 1.92 1.67 12.89
N LEU A 209 2.06 1.08 14.08
CA LEU A 209 3.17 0.18 14.39
C LEU A 209 3.22 -1.08 13.51
N GLY A 210 2.07 -1.50 12.97
CA GLY A 210 1.99 -2.61 12.02
C GLY A 210 2.85 -2.43 10.77
N CYS A 211 3.10 -1.19 10.32
CA CYS A 211 3.94 -0.96 9.15
C CYS A 211 5.40 -1.42 9.35
N ILE A 212 5.92 -1.36 10.58
CA ILE A 212 7.26 -1.85 10.90
C ILE A 212 7.31 -3.37 10.75
N LEU A 213 6.30 -4.06 11.28
CA LEU A 213 6.20 -5.51 11.21
C LEU A 213 5.98 -6.00 9.77
N LEU A 214 5.19 -5.28 8.98
CA LEU A 214 5.02 -5.58 7.55
C LEU A 214 6.33 -5.41 6.77
N MET A 215 7.15 -4.41 7.10
CA MET A 215 8.47 -4.28 6.49
C MET A 215 9.38 -5.47 6.85
N VAL A 216 9.37 -5.92 8.10
CA VAL A 216 10.10 -7.12 8.54
C VAL A 216 9.59 -8.38 7.84
N LEU A 217 8.27 -8.49 7.66
CA LEU A 217 7.67 -9.58 6.87
C LEU A 217 8.17 -9.57 5.43
N CYS A 218 8.20 -8.40 4.81
CA CYS A 218 8.71 -8.22 3.45
C CYS A 218 10.20 -8.57 3.31
N ASP A 219 11.03 -8.37 4.34
CA ASP A 219 12.43 -8.83 4.31
C ASP A 219 12.52 -10.36 4.14
N SER A 220 11.64 -11.10 4.83
CA SER A 220 11.58 -12.57 4.74
C SER A 220 11.03 -13.00 3.39
N VAL A 221 9.96 -12.36 2.90
CA VAL A 221 9.36 -12.68 1.59
C VAL A 221 10.37 -12.46 0.46
N ARG A 222 11.19 -11.40 0.57
CA ARG A 222 12.19 -11.04 -0.44
C ARG A 222 13.24 -12.11 -0.69
N THR A 223 13.49 -13.03 0.25
CA THR A 223 14.41 -14.15 0.03
C THR A 223 13.86 -15.16 -0.98
N MET A 224 12.56 -15.10 -1.28
CA MET A 224 11.85 -15.99 -2.19
C MET A 224 11.30 -15.25 -3.42
N THR A 225 10.60 -14.12 -3.23
CA THR A 225 9.98 -13.36 -4.30
C THR A 225 9.89 -11.88 -3.96
N LYS A 226 9.74 -11.02 -4.98
CA LYS A 226 9.55 -9.57 -4.80
C LYS A 226 8.08 -9.16 -4.84
N VAL A 227 7.16 -10.11 -4.98
CA VAL A 227 5.72 -9.85 -5.10
C VAL A 227 4.99 -10.52 -3.94
N ILE A 228 4.21 -9.74 -3.21
CA ILE A 228 3.31 -10.24 -2.17
C ILE A 228 1.91 -9.68 -2.39
N LEU A 229 0.91 -10.55 -2.26
CA LEU A 229 -0.50 -10.16 -2.25
C LEU A 229 -0.96 -9.99 -0.80
N THR A 230 -1.74 -8.95 -0.54
CA THR A 230 -2.32 -8.65 0.76
C THR A 230 -3.85 -8.62 0.66
N GLY A 231 -4.52 -8.88 1.78
CA GLY A 231 -5.96 -8.66 1.96
C GLY A 231 -6.32 -7.18 1.98
#